data_AF-A0A3P7LG78-F1
#
_entry.id   AF-A0A3P7LG78-F1
#
_cell.length_a   1.000
_cell.length_b   1.000
_cell.length_c   1.000
_cell.angle_alpha   90.00
_cell.angle_beta   90.00
_cell.angle_gamma   90.00
#
_symmetry.space_group_name_H-M   'P 1'
#
loop_
_entity.id
_entity.type
_entity.pdbx_description
1 polymer ?
#
loop_
_entity_poly.entity_id
_entity_poly.type
_entity_poly.pdbx_seq_one_letter_code
_entity_poly.pdbx_strand_id
1 'polypeptide(L)'
;MSHPPSFYLLRLAAGCKKGAADSGTEVAGRLTLKHIYEIACLKKQDAALETVPLKSICISLISTAHRLGIQIISKEELENGSVDHSPEAYAAFLKQRDIDVAARKKALEEKKQAKLMRVS
;
A
#
# COMPACT_ATOMS: atom_id res chain seq x y z
N MET A 1 -15.74 -4.93 19.93
CA MET A 1 -15.01 -5.68 18.88
C MET A 1 -13.80 -4.86 18.45
N SER A 2 -12.74 -5.50 17.98
CA SER A 2 -11.56 -4.82 17.44
C SER A 2 -11.27 -5.36 16.04
N HIS A 3 -11.26 -4.47 15.06
CA HIS A 3 -10.94 -4.80 13.68
C HIS A 3 -9.45 -5.10 13.49
N PRO A 4 -9.08 -5.81 12.40
CA PRO A 4 -7.68 -6.04 12.04
C PRO A 4 -6.86 -4.74 11.99
N PRO A 5 -5.53 -4.84 12.13
CA PRO A 5 -4.67 -3.67 12.12
C PRO A 5 -4.77 -2.93 10.78
N SER A 6 -4.67 -1.60 10.82
CA SER A 6 -4.88 -0.73 9.66
C SER A 6 -4.02 -1.11 8.45
N PHE A 7 -2.76 -1.52 8.68
CA PHE A 7 -1.85 -1.91 7.60
C PHE A 7 -2.35 -3.15 6.83
N TYR A 8 -3.03 -4.07 7.52
CA TYR A 8 -3.58 -5.27 6.89
C TYR A 8 -4.74 -4.91 5.97
N LEU A 9 -5.65 -4.07 6.44
CA LEU A 9 -6.81 -3.61 5.67
C LEU A 9 -6.39 -2.81 4.43
N LEU A 10 -5.42 -1.90 4.59
CA LEU A 10 -4.89 -1.11 3.47
C LEU A 10 -4.21 -2.01 2.42
N ARG A 11 -3.42 -2.98 2.87
CA ARG A 11 -2.76 -3.94 1.98
C ARG A 11 -3.77 -4.83 1.24
N LEU A 12 -4.80 -5.28 1.94
CA LEU A 12 -5.89 -6.07 1.36
C LEU A 12 -6.64 -5.28 0.29
N ALA A 13 -7.02 -4.02 0.60
CA ALA A 13 -7.69 -3.15 -0.35
C ALA A 13 -6.83 -2.84 -1.59
N ALA A 14 -5.51 -2.70 -1.41
CA ALA A 14 -4.59 -2.44 -2.51
C ALA A 14 -4.27 -3.70 -3.35
N GLY A 15 -4.67 -4.90 -2.91
CA GLY A 15 -4.33 -6.16 -3.58
C GLY A 15 -2.85 -6.54 -3.48
N CYS A 16 -2.08 -5.90 -2.60
CA CYS A 16 -0.64 -6.11 -2.48
C CYS A 16 -0.36 -7.26 -1.51
N LYS A 17 0.54 -8.19 -1.83
CA LYS A 17 0.97 -9.20 -0.84
C LYS A 17 2.00 -8.64 0.14
N LYS A 18 2.83 -7.69 -0.28
CA LYS A 18 3.88 -7.07 0.52
C LYS A 18 3.91 -5.56 0.24
N GLY A 19 4.16 -4.76 1.28
CA GLY A 19 4.42 -3.33 1.12
C GLY A 19 5.72 -3.06 0.36
N ALA A 20 6.00 -1.78 0.13
CA ALA A 20 7.26 -1.34 -0.46
C ALA A 20 8.46 -1.80 0.37
N ALA A 21 9.54 -2.18 -0.31
CA ALA A 21 10.82 -2.45 0.33
C ALA A 21 11.51 -1.15 0.74
N ASP A 22 11.43 -0.15 -0.13
CA ASP A 22 11.95 1.20 0.09
C ASP A 22 10.78 2.19 0.10
N SER A 23 10.34 2.58 1.30
CA SER A 23 9.24 3.53 1.47
C SER A 23 9.58 4.87 0.82
N GLY A 24 8.71 5.36 -0.06
CA GLY A 24 8.83 6.67 -0.71
C GLY A 24 9.41 6.66 -2.12
N THR A 25 10.16 5.62 -2.51
CA THR A 25 10.64 5.44 -3.90
C THR A 25 9.79 4.45 -4.68
N GLU A 26 9.32 3.41 -4.00
CA GLU A 26 8.52 2.35 -4.61
C GLU A 26 7.02 2.53 -4.32
N VAL A 27 6.21 2.52 -5.37
CA VAL A 27 4.76 2.44 -5.25
C VAL A 27 4.34 0.96 -5.21
N ALA A 28 3.83 0.54 -4.06
CA ALA A 28 3.38 -0.81 -3.80
C ALA A 28 1.99 -1.11 -4.35
N GLY A 29 1.11 -0.12 -4.30
CA GLY A 29 -0.27 -0.22 -4.70
C GLY A 29 -0.88 1.16 -4.81
N ARG A 30 -2.09 1.23 -5.35
CA ARG A 30 -2.84 2.47 -5.48
C ARG A 30 -4.21 2.32 -4.86
N LEU A 31 -4.64 3.31 -4.09
CA LEU A 31 -5.98 3.37 -3.50
C LEU A 31 -6.59 4.73 -3.75
N THR A 32 -7.91 4.78 -3.94
CA THR A 32 -8.64 6.05 -3.96
C THR A 32 -9.08 6.48 -2.56
N LEU A 33 -9.40 7.76 -2.39
CA LEU A 33 -9.96 8.29 -1.14
C LEU A 33 -11.25 7.57 -0.68
N LYS A 34 -12.03 6.99 -1.62
CA LYS A 34 -13.21 6.18 -1.29
C LYS A 34 -12.83 4.95 -0.45
N HIS A 35 -11.79 4.23 -0.86
CA HIS A 35 -11.31 3.05 -0.11
C HIS A 35 -10.85 3.42 1.30
N ILE A 36 -10.16 4.55 1.46
CA ILE A 36 -9.74 5.05 2.76
C ILE A 36 -10.95 5.36 3.65
N TYR A 37 -11.99 5.99 3.09
CA TYR A 37 -13.21 6.32 3.82
C TYR A 37 -13.92 5.05 4.31
N GLU A 38 -14.10 4.05 3.45
CA GLU A 38 -14.74 2.78 3.85
C GLU A 38 -13.96 2.05 4.95
N ILE A 39 -12.63 2.03 4.86
CA ILE A 39 -11.76 1.47 5.92
C ILE A 39 -11.90 2.28 7.21
N ALA A 40 -11.97 3.60 7.12
CA ALA A 40 -12.15 4.47 8.28
C ALA A 40 -13.50 4.24 8.97
N CYS A 41 -14.59 4.07 8.20
CA CYS A 41 -15.92 3.74 8.71
C CYS A 41 -15.93 2.40 9.44
N LEU A 42 -15.26 1.38 8.89
CA LEU A 42 -15.08 0.10 9.54
C LEU A 42 -14.30 0.24 10.85
N LYS A 43 -13.16 0.95 10.84
CA LYS A 43 -12.34 1.15 12.05
C LYS A 43 -13.00 2.05 13.09
N LYS A 44 -13.88 2.96 12.70
CA LYS A 44 -14.60 3.86 13.62
C LYS A 44 -15.50 3.08 14.61
N GLN A 45 -15.89 1.87 14.25
CA GLN A 45 -16.66 0.95 15.12
C GLN A 45 -15.79 0.31 16.22
N ASP A 46 -14.46 0.48 16.18
CA ASP A 46 -13.57 0.04 17.25
C ASP A 46 -13.79 0.91 18.51
N ALA A 47 -13.94 0.29 19.68
CA ALA A 47 -14.13 1.00 20.94
C ALA A 47 -13.00 2.02 21.24
N ALA A 48 -11.78 1.74 20.79
CA ALA A 48 -10.62 2.63 20.95
C ALA A 48 -10.73 3.94 20.13
N LEU A 49 -11.59 3.97 19.10
CA LEU A 49 -11.73 5.09 18.16
C LEU A 49 -13.10 5.78 18.26
N GLU A 50 -13.92 5.41 19.26
CA GLU A 50 -15.29 5.89 19.45
C GLU A 50 -15.35 7.42 19.61
N THR A 51 -14.38 8.03 20.29
CA THR A 51 -14.31 9.49 20.50
C THR A 51 -13.57 10.23 19.39
N VAL A 52 -12.88 9.52 18.50
CA VAL A 52 -12.00 10.12 17.48
C VAL A 52 -12.81 10.52 16.24
N PRO A 53 -12.73 11.76 15.75
CA PRO A 53 -13.48 12.16 14.56
C PRO A 53 -13.02 11.37 13.32
N LEU A 54 -13.97 11.03 12.44
CA LEU A 54 -13.70 10.19 11.25
C LEU A 54 -12.59 10.76 10.36
N LYS A 55 -12.54 12.09 10.21
CA LYS A 55 -11.48 12.80 9.48
C LYS A 55 -10.08 12.49 10.03
N SER A 56 -9.92 12.41 11.35
CA SER A 56 -8.63 12.10 11.98
C SER A 56 -8.21 10.65 11.72
N ILE A 57 -9.17 9.72 11.73
CA ILE A 57 -8.95 8.31 11.35
C ILE A 57 -8.49 8.24 9.89
N CYS A 58 -9.15 8.95 8.97
CA CYS A 58 -8.74 9.00 7.56
C CYS A 58 -7.31 9.53 7.41
N ILE A 59 -6.94 10.63 8.07
CA ILE A 59 -5.57 11.19 8.02
C ILE A 59 -4.55 10.16 8.52
N SER A 60 -4.84 9.48 9.63
CA SER A 60 -3.97 8.42 10.17
C SER A 60 -3.79 7.25 9.20
N LEU A 61 -4.86 6.86 8.51
CA LEU A 61 -4.82 5.82 7.47
C LEU A 61 -3.99 6.27 6.26
N ILE A 62 -4.12 7.53 5.83
CA ILE A 62 -3.33 8.11 4.73
C ILE A 62 -1.83 8.05 5.07
N SER A 63 -1.43 8.50 6.26
CA SER A 63 -0.03 8.43 6.70
C SER A 63 0.48 6.99 6.78
N THR A 64 -0.38 6.04 7.11
CA THR A 64 -0.03 4.61 7.15
C THR A 64 0.12 4.04 5.75
N ALA A 65 -0.74 4.41 4.81
CA ALA A 65 -0.66 4.00 3.41
C ALA A 65 0.65 4.48 2.76
N HIS A 66 1.05 5.73 2.97
CA HIS A 66 2.30 6.27 2.44
C HIS A 66 3.52 5.50 2.94
N ARG A 67 3.55 5.14 4.23
CA ARG A 67 4.64 4.31 4.81
C ARG A 67 4.73 2.92 4.18
N LEU A 68 3.59 2.34 3.80
CA LEU A 68 3.51 1.05 3.09
C LEU A 68 3.87 1.15 1.60
N GLY A 69 4.10 2.37 1.08
CA GLY A 69 4.30 2.64 -0.34
C GLY A 69 3.00 2.63 -1.15
N ILE A 70 1.84 2.76 -0.51
CA ILE A 70 0.55 2.84 -1.22
C ILE A 70 0.29 4.30 -1.59
N GLN A 71 0.16 4.57 -2.88
CA GLN A 71 -0.19 5.89 -3.41
C GLN A 71 -1.70 6.11 -3.29
N ILE A 72 -2.09 7.26 -2.75
CA ILE A 72 -3.50 7.62 -2.60
C ILE A 72 -3.88 8.60 -3.69
N ILE A 73 -4.85 8.19 -4.51
CA ILE A 73 -5.35 8.95 -5.66
C ILE A 73 -6.51 9.83 -5.20
N SER A 74 -6.34 11.12 -5.42
CA SER A 74 -7.35 12.15 -5.24
C SER A 74 -8.41 12.12 -6.34
N LYS A 75 -9.54 12.80 -6.14
CA LYS A 75 -10.59 12.89 -7.16
C LYS A 75 -10.08 13.61 -8.42
N GLU A 76 -9.27 14.63 -8.24
CA GLU A 76 -8.69 15.46 -9.31
C GLU A 76 -7.75 14.64 -10.21
N GLU A 77 -6.91 13.79 -9.63
CA GLU A 77 -6.03 12.89 -10.40
C GLU A 77 -6.82 11.86 -11.22
N LEU A 78 -7.97 11.42 -10.70
CA LEU A 78 -8.87 10.51 -11.40
C LEU A 78 -9.59 11.21 -12.57
N GLU A 79 -9.99 12.47 -12.37
CA GLU A 79 -10.71 13.28 -13.35
C GLU A 79 -9.80 13.79 -14.47
N ASN A 80 -8.57 14.17 -14.12
CA ASN A 80 -7.58 14.66 -15.08
C ASN A 80 -6.90 13.55 -15.88
N GLY A 81 -7.17 12.27 -15.56
CA GLY A 81 -6.60 11.11 -16.24
C GLY A 81 -5.09 10.96 -16.04
N SER A 82 -4.51 11.58 -14.99
CA SER A 82 -3.07 11.47 -14.72
C SER A 82 -2.69 10.06 -14.25
N VAL A 83 -3.64 9.34 -13.65
CA VAL A 83 -3.47 7.97 -13.19
C VAL A 83 -4.63 7.10 -13.64
N ASP A 84 -4.35 6.16 -14.53
CA ASP A 84 -5.31 5.14 -14.93
C ASP A 84 -5.55 4.15 -13.79
N HIS A 85 -6.66 4.33 -13.08
CA HIS A 85 -7.16 3.41 -12.05
C HIS A 85 -8.30 2.53 -12.57
N SER A 86 -8.30 2.23 -13.88
CA SER A 86 -9.19 1.22 -14.45
C SER A 86 -8.76 -0.18 -13.99
N PRO A 87 -9.68 -1.15 -13.89
CA PRO A 87 -9.34 -2.51 -13.46
C PRO A 87 -8.24 -3.16 -14.32
N GLU A 88 -8.25 -2.89 -15.62
CA GLU A 88 -7.29 -3.43 -16.59
C GLU A 88 -5.89 -2.83 -16.40
N ALA A 89 -5.80 -1.50 -16.30
CA ALA A 89 -4.54 -0.80 -16.07
C ALA A 89 -3.93 -1.19 -14.71
N TYR A 90 -4.78 -1.32 -13.67
CA TYR A 90 -4.31 -1.75 -12.36
C TYR A 90 -3.83 -3.21 -12.36
N ALA A 91 -4.50 -4.10 -13.09
CA ALA A 91 -4.05 -5.48 -13.26
C ALA A 91 -2.69 -5.55 -13.98
N ALA A 92 -2.48 -4.72 -15.00
CA ALA A 92 -1.18 -4.60 -15.67
C ALA A 92 -0.08 -4.09 -14.71
N PHE A 93 -0.40 -3.08 -13.89
CA PHE A 93 0.50 -2.56 -12.87
C PHE A 93 0.93 -3.63 -11.86
N LEU A 94 0.00 -4.46 -11.36
CA LEU A 94 0.33 -5.54 -10.42
C LEU A 94 1.23 -6.61 -11.05
N LYS A 95 1.01 -6.96 -12.33
CA LYS A 95 1.90 -7.89 -13.05
C LYS A 95 3.31 -7.34 -13.19
N GLN A 96 3.43 -6.06 -13.57
CA GLN A 96 4.74 -5.41 -13.70
C GLN A 96 5.47 -5.39 -12.35
N ARG A 97 4.75 -5.06 -11.28
CA ARG A 97 5.28 -5.09 -9.91
C ARG A 97 5.80 -6.46 -9.52
N ASP A 98 5.08 -7.53 -9.81
CA ASP A 98 5.52 -8.89 -9.45
C ASP A 98 6.85 -9.25 -10.13
N ILE A 99 7.04 -8.82 -11.38
CA ILE A 99 8.30 -8.96 -12.11
C ILE A 99 9.42 -8.17 -11.41
N ASP A 100 9.16 -6.91 -11.06
CA ASP A 100 10.15 -6.04 -10.41
C ASP A 100 10.56 -6.58 -9.02
N VAL A 101 9.58 -7.06 -8.24
CA VAL A 101 9.81 -7.67 -6.92
C VAL A 101 10.62 -8.96 -7.06
N ALA A 102 10.33 -9.79 -8.06
CA ALA A 102 11.10 -11.01 -8.33
C ALA A 102 12.55 -10.69 -8.69
N ALA A 103 12.77 -9.70 -9.58
CA ALA A 103 14.11 -9.25 -9.96
C ALA A 103 14.91 -8.71 -8.76
N ARG A 104 14.27 -7.88 -7.91
CA ARG A 104 14.89 -7.36 -6.68
C ARG A 104 15.25 -8.47 -5.70
N LYS A 105 14.38 -9.47 -5.53
CA LYS A 105 14.64 -10.62 -4.67
C LYS A 105 15.86 -11.40 -5.14
N LYS A 106 15.96 -11.66 -6.46
CA LYS A 106 17.13 -12.33 -7.06
C LYS A 106 18.42 -11.53 -6.84
N ALA A 107 18.40 -10.23 -7.10
CA ALA A 107 19.55 -9.36 -6.86
C ALA A 107 19.98 -9.32 -5.38
N LEU A 108 19.02 -9.41 -4.45
CA LEU A 108 19.32 -9.50 -3.01
C LEU A 108 19.96 -10.86 -2.64
N GLU A 109 19.50 -11.95 -3.25
CA GLU A 109 20.07 -13.28 -3.06
C GLU A 109 21.51 -13.36 -3.59
N GLU A 110 21.78 -12.83 -4.78
CA GLU A 110 23.14 -12.73 -5.35
C GLU A 110 24.07 -11.90 -4.46
N LYS A 111 23.60 -10.75 -3.94
CA LYS A 111 24.37 -9.93 -2.98
C LYS A 111 24.67 -10.68 -1.68
N LYS A 112 23.73 -11.50 -1.19
CA LYS A 112 23.94 -12.33 0.01
C LYS A 112 24.95 -13.44 -0.26
N GLN A 113 24.85 -14.12 -1.41
CA GLN A 113 25.79 -15.16 -1.83
C GLN A 113 27.21 -14.61 -1.98
N ALA A 114 27.38 -13.46 -2.65
CA ALA A 114 28.67 -12.80 -2.81
C ALA A 114 29.32 -12.42 -1.45
N LYS A 115 28.51 -11.98 -0.48
CA LYS A 115 29.01 -11.70 0.89
C LYS A 115 29.44 -12.97 1.62
N LEU A 116 28.73 -14.07 1.45
CA LEU A 116 29.07 -15.35 2.07
C LEU A 116 30.41 -15.90 1.52
N MET A 117 30.57 -15.88 0.19
CA MET A 117 31.78 -16.32 -0.51
C MET A 117 33.04 -15.48 -0.19
N ARG A 118 32.88 -14.30 0.41
CA ARG A 118 33.99 -13.44 0.86
C ARG A 118 34.50 -13.80 2.24
N VAL A 119 33.65 -14.38 3.09
CA VAL A 119 33.96 -14.70 4.50
C VAL A 119 34.43 -16.14 4.66
N SER A 120 34.04 -17.03 3.75
CA SER A 120 34.57 -18.38 3.58
C SER A 120 35.92 -18.36 2.87
#